data_AF-A0A6P5RA54-F1
#
_entry.id   AF-A0A6P5RA54-F1
#
_cell.length_a   1.000
_cell.length_b   1.000
_cell.length_c   1.000
_cell.angle_alpha   90.00
_cell.angle_beta   90.00
_cell.angle_gamma   90.00
#
_symmetry.space_group_name_H-M   'P 1'
#
loop_
_entity.id
_entity.type
_entity.pdbx_description
1 polymer ?
#
loop_
_entity_poly.entity_id
_entity_poly.type
_entity_poly.pdbx_seq_one_letter_code
_entity_poly.pdbx_strand_id
1 'polypeptide(L)'
;MLLGARKISKHWCPRRPNLSLSHTPSTKLNSHISASLHSLCQVEELDDFLPWLERKASTKISSVLSIGKSAYGRSLFASKTIRAGDCILKVPFNALAPDNLNPELKALLSDDVGDVAKLAIVVLLEQKMGHDSEWAPYISRLPRPEEMHNTIFWSEGELEMIRQSSVYQETINQRSQIQQEFLAIRTALKNFPETFESITYEDFMHAYALVTSRAWGSTKGYSLIPFADFLNHDGTSESIVLSDEDKLFSEVLADRNYTPGEQVLIRYGKFSNATLLLDFGFTLPYNIHDQVQIQGSIPHHDNLREMKLELLKRHHRPVSKDDNGFSSSMDSFTIKEIRSGSGKGKGIPQSLRAFARVQCCTSPQELSDLVEEAAQHDGRLARRPLTNNCREIKAHQMLISTLTQLAEDYDASVKSLGPVSSPVTCERLSHRRQMARDLLSGELRILESASAWLKNYCATLTATDSHRDGVCSTKLSRRRTEGRDII
;
A
#
# COMPACT_ATOMS: atom_id res chain seq x y z
N MET A 1 -11.37 6.29 4.17
CA MET A 1 -9.95 5.90 4.38
C MET A 1 -9.07 7.07 3.94
N LEU A 2 -7.86 7.17 4.49
CA LEU A 2 -6.84 8.11 4.00
C LEU A 2 -6.55 7.82 2.52
N LEU A 3 -6.23 8.86 1.77
CA LEU A 3 -5.72 8.75 0.41
C LEU A 3 -4.42 7.93 0.42
N GLY A 4 -4.50 6.69 -0.04
CA GLY A 4 -3.36 5.79 -0.26
C GLY A 4 -3.67 4.72 -1.30
N ALA A 5 -4.73 4.93 -2.08
CA ALA A 5 -5.27 3.98 -3.03
C ALA A 5 -5.67 4.74 -4.30
N ARG A 6 -4.79 4.72 -5.30
CA ARG A 6 -5.05 5.37 -6.59
C ARG A 6 -6.27 4.72 -7.26
N LYS A 7 -7.23 5.56 -7.68
CA LYS A 7 -8.51 5.27 -8.39
C LYS A 7 -9.61 4.51 -7.62
N ILE A 8 -10.15 5.12 -6.57
CA ILE A 8 -11.48 4.76 -6.05
C ILE A 8 -12.55 5.42 -6.93
N SER A 9 -13.32 4.60 -7.65
CA SER A 9 -14.70 4.94 -8.05
C SER A 9 -15.62 4.21 -7.08
N LYS A 10 -16.67 4.92 -6.68
CA LYS A 10 -17.50 4.73 -5.49
C LYS A 10 -18.09 3.32 -5.30
N HIS A 11 -18.23 2.96 -4.01
CA HIS A 11 -19.35 2.26 -3.34
C HIS A 11 -18.88 1.17 -2.38
N TRP A 12 -18.71 1.49 -1.09
CA TRP A 12 -18.85 0.48 -0.04
C TRP A 12 -19.23 1.10 1.31
N CYS A 13 -20.18 0.46 1.99
CA CYS A 13 -20.65 0.74 3.35
C CYS A 13 -20.43 -0.54 4.20
N PRO A 14 -19.62 -0.55 5.27
CA PRO A 14 -19.40 -1.77 6.04
C PRO A 14 -20.43 -1.92 7.18
N ARG A 15 -21.03 -3.11 7.27
CA ARG A 15 -21.82 -3.55 8.44
C ARG A 15 -20.88 -4.01 9.56
N ARG A 16 -21.27 -3.70 10.80
CA ARG A 16 -20.59 -4.05 12.06
C ARG A 16 -20.36 -5.58 12.20
N PRO A 17 -19.16 -6.04 12.63
CA PRO A 17 -18.98 -7.39 13.15
C PRO A 17 -19.06 -7.43 14.69
N ASN A 18 -19.75 -8.46 15.19
CA ASN A 18 -19.78 -8.84 16.61
C ASN A 18 -18.43 -9.43 17.03
N LEU A 19 -17.88 -8.94 18.15
CA LEU A 19 -16.62 -9.38 18.75
C LEU A 19 -16.82 -10.67 19.56
N SER A 20 -16.01 -11.69 19.29
CA SER A 20 -15.74 -12.80 20.22
C SER A 20 -14.26 -12.77 20.61
N LEU A 21 -13.99 -12.63 21.90
CA LEU A 21 -12.65 -12.58 22.49
C LEU A 21 -12.02 -13.98 22.53
N SER A 22 -10.77 -14.10 22.11
CA SER A 22 -9.88 -15.20 22.49
C SER A 22 -8.53 -14.63 22.89
N HIS A 23 -8.19 -14.78 24.17
CA HIS A 23 -6.93 -14.34 24.76
C HIS A 23 -5.79 -15.31 24.44
N THR A 24 -4.65 -14.80 24.02
CA THR A 24 -3.35 -15.46 24.16
C THR A 24 -2.32 -14.45 24.67
N PRO A 25 -1.48 -14.81 25.66
CA PRO A 25 -0.50 -13.88 26.24
C PRO A 25 0.80 -13.86 25.44
N SER A 26 1.36 -12.66 25.25
CA SER A 26 2.70 -12.44 24.67
C SER A 26 3.70 -12.04 25.76
N THR A 27 4.84 -12.73 25.77
CA THR A 27 5.99 -12.53 26.67
C THR A 27 6.79 -11.28 26.29
N LYS A 28 7.02 -10.40 27.28
CA LYS A 28 7.81 -9.17 27.17
C LYS A 28 9.31 -9.47 27.18
N LEU A 29 10.07 -8.77 26.33
CA LEU A 29 11.52 -8.61 26.46
C LEU A 29 11.80 -7.13 26.77
N ASN A 30 12.34 -6.86 27.96
CA ASN A 30 12.78 -5.53 28.38
C ASN A 30 14.18 -5.24 27.82
N SER A 31 14.37 -4.04 27.29
CA SER A 31 15.71 -3.44 27.18
C SER A 31 15.62 -1.96 27.56
N HIS A 32 16.11 -1.65 28.76
CA HIS A 32 16.36 -0.31 29.25
C HIS A 32 17.63 0.24 28.60
N ILE A 33 17.55 1.37 27.89
CA ILE A 33 18.70 2.26 27.69
C ILE A 33 18.24 3.72 27.83
N SER A 34 18.60 4.27 28.99
CA SER A 34 19.11 5.63 29.26
C SER A 34 18.45 6.84 28.60
N ALA A 35 17.66 7.55 29.41
CA ALA A 35 17.27 8.94 29.23
C ALA A 35 18.47 9.89 29.43
N SER A 36 18.83 10.65 28.39
CA SER A 36 19.47 11.97 28.54
C SER A 36 19.64 12.61 27.16
N LEU A 37 18.63 13.33 26.68
CA LEU A 37 18.69 14.36 25.62
C LEU A 37 17.34 15.12 25.59
N HIS A 38 16.81 15.46 26.76
CA HIS A 38 15.65 16.35 26.91
C HIS A 38 16.14 17.69 27.46
N SER A 39 16.61 18.56 26.57
CA SER A 39 16.59 20.01 26.79
C SER A 39 17.12 20.67 25.52
N LEU A 40 16.47 21.77 25.10
CA LEU A 40 16.76 22.63 23.94
C LEU A 40 16.00 22.27 22.65
N CYS A 41 14.69 22.54 22.63
CA CYS A 41 14.06 23.53 21.74
C CYS A 41 12.53 23.49 21.92
N GLN A 42 12.03 23.96 23.07
CA GLN A 42 10.61 24.31 23.21
C GLN A 42 10.48 25.77 22.81
N VAL A 43 10.25 26.03 21.52
CA VAL A 43 9.53 27.24 21.14
C VAL A 43 8.08 26.95 21.51
N GLU A 44 7.58 27.67 22.53
CA GLU A 44 6.15 27.74 22.81
C GLU A 44 5.44 28.29 21.56
N GLU A 45 4.98 27.39 20.67
CA GLU A 45 3.89 27.70 19.74
C GLU A 45 2.73 28.13 20.65
N LEU A 46 2.35 29.42 20.65
CA LEU A 46 1.10 29.86 21.28
C LEU A 46 -0.01 28.93 20.76
N ASP A 47 -0.55 28.06 21.63
CA ASP A 47 -1.39 26.94 21.21
C ASP A 47 -2.84 27.40 20.96
N ASP A 48 -2.99 28.24 19.93
CA ASP A 48 -4.25 28.81 19.47
C ASP A 48 -5.07 27.83 18.61
N PHE A 49 -4.50 26.67 18.25
CA PHE A 49 -5.13 25.73 17.33
C PHE A 49 -6.35 25.03 17.89
N LEU A 50 -6.29 24.49 19.11
CA LEU A 50 -7.46 23.85 19.69
C LEU A 50 -8.59 24.87 19.92
N PRO A 51 -8.34 26.06 20.51
CA PRO A 51 -9.35 27.12 20.59
C PRO A 51 -9.90 27.58 19.23
N TRP A 52 -9.04 27.68 18.21
CA TRP A 52 -9.47 28.01 16.85
C TRP A 52 -10.36 26.91 16.27
N LEU A 53 -9.94 25.64 16.39
CA LEU A 53 -10.65 24.50 15.86
C LEU A 53 -12.02 24.40 16.53
N GLU A 54 -12.11 24.52 17.86
CA GLU A 54 -13.38 24.52 18.59
C GLU A 54 -14.34 25.62 18.15
N ARG A 55 -13.84 26.85 17.90
CA ARG A 55 -14.65 27.95 17.37
C ARG A 55 -15.16 27.64 15.96
N LYS A 56 -14.28 27.20 15.06
CA LYS A 56 -14.65 26.85 13.69
C LYS A 56 -15.68 25.71 13.69
N ALA A 57 -15.43 24.71 14.52
CA ALA A 57 -16.20 23.48 14.74
C ALA A 57 -17.55 23.71 15.44
N SER A 58 -17.72 24.84 16.13
CA SER A 58 -18.86 25.11 17.02
C SER A 58 -19.11 23.98 18.04
N THR A 59 -18.06 23.28 18.45
CA THR A 59 -18.09 22.18 19.41
C THR A 59 -16.74 22.04 20.10
N LYS A 60 -16.75 21.50 21.32
CA LYS A 60 -15.51 21.13 22.01
C LYS A 60 -14.84 19.95 21.32
N ILE A 61 -13.52 20.00 21.27
CA ILE A 61 -12.69 18.88 20.82
C ILE A 61 -12.37 17.99 22.02
N SER A 62 -12.21 16.69 21.78
CA SER A 62 -11.93 15.70 22.83
C SER A 62 -10.69 16.08 23.66
N SER A 63 -10.85 16.23 24.98
CA SER A 63 -9.76 16.54 25.91
C SER A 63 -8.89 15.32 26.28
N VAL A 64 -9.13 14.17 25.65
CA VAL A 64 -8.40 12.92 25.97
C VAL A 64 -7.07 12.81 25.24
N LEU A 65 -6.79 13.72 24.30
CA LEU A 65 -5.58 13.76 23.49
C LEU A 65 -4.80 15.06 23.72
N SER A 66 -3.49 15.01 23.53
CA SER A 66 -2.59 16.17 23.48
C SER A 66 -1.74 16.13 22.21
N ILE A 67 -1.38 17.31 21.70
CA ILE A 67 -0.49 17.44 20.55
C ILE A 67 0.96 17.39 21.05
N GLY A 68 1.79 16.59 20.39
CA GLY A 68 3.22 16.54 20.65
C GLY A 68 4.02 16.21 19.39
N LYS A 69 5.29 15.84 19.57
CA LYS A 69 6.16 15.35 18.51
C LYS A 69 6.72 13.98 18.90
N SER A 70 6.78 13.06 17.93
CA SER A 70 7.45 11.77 18.03
C SER A 70 8.51 11.64 16.93
N ALA A 71 9.13 10.46 16.80
CA ALA A 71 10.00 10.16 15.66
C ALA A 71 9.28 10.25 14.29
N TYR A 72 7.95 10.24 14.27
CA TYR A 72 7.13 10.41 13.07
C TYR A 72 6.72 11.87 12.80
N GLY A 73 7.28 12.83 13.57
CA GLY A 73 6.87 14.24 13.51
C GLY A 73 5.68 14.53 14.43
N ARG A 74 4.81 15.47 14.03
CA ARG A 74 3.64 15.85 14.84
C ARG A 74 2.74 14.64 15.09
N SER A 75 2.32 14.45 16.34
CA SER A 75 1.66 13.24 16.82
C SER A 75 0.61 13.57 17.89
N LEU A 76 -0.35 12.67 18.10
CA LEU A 76 -1.28 12.75 19.23
C LEU A 76 -0.92 11.73 20.32
N PHE A 77 -1.01 12.17 21.57
CA PHE A 77 -0.73 11.37 22.76
C PHE A 77 -1.95 11.34 23.67
N ALA A 78 -2.12 10.24 24.41
CA ALA A 78 -3.19 10.14 25.40
C ALA A 78 -2.89 11.08 26.58
N SER A 79 -3.79 12.03 26.86
CA SER A 79 -3.67 12.94 28.03
C SER A 79 -4.10 12.28 29.33
N LYS A 80 -4.86 11.19 29.23
CA LYS A 80 -5.37 10.37 30.35
C LYS A 80 -5.51 8.92 29.88
N THR A 81 -5.85 8.01 30.80
CA THR A 81 -6.15 6.63 30.43
C THR A 81 -7.33 6.56 29.46
N ILE A 82 -7.15 5.81 28.37
CA ILE A 82 -8.16 5.52 27.36
C ILE A 82 -8.38 4.01 27.35
N ARG A 83 -9.63 3.56 27.35
CA ARG A 83 -9.98 2.14 27.27
C ARG A 83 -10.36 1.76 25.84
N ALA A 84 -10.15 0.50 25.48
CA ALA A 84 -10.67 -0.05 24.24
C ALA A 84 -12.19 0.20 24.15
N GLY A 85 -12.65 0.67 22.99
CA GLY A 85 -14.02 1.09 22.73
C GLY A 85 -14.32 2.56 23.02
N ASP A 86 -13.45 3.28 23.74
CA ASP A 86 -13.64 4.71 23.99
C ASP A 86 -13.51 5.51 22.69
N CYS A 87 -14.32 6.57 22.56
CA CYS A 87 -14.16 7.56 21.50
C CYS A 87 -12.96 8.47 21.83
N ILE A 88 -11.86 8.29 21.11
CA ILE A 88 -10.61 9.03 21.35
C ILE A 88 -10.60 10.38 20.65
N LEU A 89 -11.20 10.42 19.46
CA LEU A 89 -11.31 11.60 18.65
C LEU A 89 -12.75 11.74 18.19
N LYS A 90 -13.30 12.94 18.32
CA LYS A 90 -14.53 13.35 17.67
C LYS A 90 -14.33 14.77 17.17
N VAL A 91 -14.21 14.92 15.86
CA VAL A 91 -14.05 16.21 15.18
C VAL A 91 -15.22 16.40 14.23
N PRO A 92 -15.89 17.56 14.20
CA PRO A 92 -16.90 17.79 13.17
C PRO A 92 -16.27 17.77 11.79
N PHE A 93 -17.12 17.63 10.78
CA PHE A 93 -16.76 17.61 9.37
C PHE A 93 -16.35 19.01 8.86
N ASN A 94 -15.52 19.71 9.63
CA ASN A 94 -14.92 20.98 9.27
C ASN A 94 -13.61 20.68 8.55
N ALA A 95 -13.74 20.31 7.29
CA ALA A 95 -12.63 19.85 6.49
C ALA A 95 -12.32 20.88 5.39
N LEU A 96 -11.03 21.01 5.06
CA LEU A 96 -10.60 21.73 3.88
C LEU A 96 -10.76 20.80 2.67
N ALA A 97 -11.52 21.22 1.66
CA ALA A 97 -11.94 20.37 0.54
C ALA A 97 -11.83 21.13 -0.81
N PRO A 98 -11.85 20.44 -1.97
CA PRO A 98 -11.88 21.07 -3.28
C PRO A 98 -13.01 22.11 -3.45
N ASP A 99 -14.10 21.98 -2.71
CA ASP A 99 -15.24 22.91 -2.74
C ASP A 99 -14.92 24.29 -2.12
N ASN A 100 -13.80 24.42 -1.41
CA ASN A 100 -13.29 25.72 -0.94
C ASN A 100 -12.64 26.54 -2.07
N LEU A 101 -12.47 25.99 -3.29
CA LEU A 101 -12.01 26.76 -4.43
C LEU A 101 -13.06 27.81 -4.85
N ASN A 102 -12.58 28.99 -5.25
CA ASN A 102 -13.43 30.02 -5.88
C ASN A 102 -14.17 29.40 -7.09
N PRO A 103 -15.50 29.60 -7.23
CA PRO A 103 -16.30 29.07 -8.33
C PRO A 103 -15.77 29.42 -9.73
N GLU A 104 -15.23 30.64 -9.91
CA GLU A 104 -14.66 31.09 -11.19
C GLU A 104 -13.40 30.30 -11.55
N LEU A 105 -12.51 30.08 -10.57
CA LEU A 105 -11.35 29.24 -10.75
C LEU A 105 -11.75 27.78 -11.01
N LYS A 106 -12.72 27.26 -10.26
CA LYS A 106 -13.24 25.89 -10.44
C LYS A 106 -13.81 25.67 -11.85
N ALA A 107 -14.47 26.68 -12.43
CA ALA A 107 -15.00 26.62 -13.79
C ALA A 107 -13.93 26.65 -14.89
N LEU A 108 -12.73 27.16 -14.57
CA LEU A 108 -11.60 27.23 -15.52
C LEU A 108 -10.69 26.00 -15.47
N LEU A 109 -10.81 25.16 -14.44
CA LEU A 109 -10.06 23.90 -14.36
C LEU A 109 -10.65 22.88 -15.32
N SER A 110 -9.79 22.21 -16.09
CA SER A 110 -10.24 21.11 -16.96
C SER A 110 -10.73 19.91 -16.14
N ASP A 111 -11.61 19.11 -16.73
CA ASP A 111 -12.12 17.88 -16.11
C ASP A 111 -11.01 16.86 -15.84
N ASP A 112 -9.87 16.96 -16.54
CA ASP A 112 -8.68 16.13 -16.36
C ASP A 112 -7.92 16.42 -15.05
N VAL A 113 -8.19 17.56 -14.40
CA VAL A 113 -7.56 17.89 -13.11
C VAL A 113 -8.23 17.10 -11.98
N GLY A 114 -7.47 16.19 -11.38
CA GLY A 114 -7.94 15.37 -10.27
C GLY A 114 -8.30 16.15 -9.00
N ASP A 115 -9.14 15.56 -8.15
CA ASP A 115 -9.58 16.18 -6.89
C ASP A 115 -8.42 16.44 -5.91
N VAL A 116 -7.36 15.62 -5.95
CA VAL A 116 -6.14 15.84 -5.16
C VAL A 116 -5.46 17.14 -5.59
N ALA A 117 -5.31 17.36 -6.90
CA ALA A 117 -4.73 18.57 -7.46
C ALA A 117 -5.58 19.81 -7.13
N LYS A 118 -6.91 19.70 -7.21
CA LYS A 118 -7.85 20.76 -6.80
C LYS A 118 -7.69 21.14 -5.34
N LEU A 119 -7.65 20.16 -4.44
CA LEU A 119 -7.43 20.40 -3.00
C LEU A 119 -6.02 20.95 -2.72
N ALA A 120 -5.00 20.53 -3.47
CA ALA A 120 -3.64 21.07 -3.33
C ALA A 120 -3.60 22.58 -3.63
N ILE A 121 -4.39 23.07 -4.59
CA ILE A 121 -4.51 24.51 -4.85
C ILE A 121 -5.19 25.25 -3.71
N VAL A 122 -6.21 24.67 -3.08
CA VAL A 122 -6.80 25.26 -1.87
C VAL A 122 -5.74 25.39 -0.78
N VAL A 123 -4.99 24.32 -0.51
CA VAL A 123 -3.90 24.35 0.50
C VAL A 123 -2.88 25.44 0.18
N LEU A 124 -2.46 25.55 -1.08
CA LEU A 124 -1.52 26.59 -1.51
C LEU A 124 -2.05 28.00 -1.32
N LEU A 125 -3.31 28.23 -1.65
CA LEU A 125 -3.95 29.54 -1.47
C LEU A 125 -3.95 29.94 0.00
N GLU A 126 -4.37 29.03 0.88
CA GLU A 126 -4.37 29.28 2.32
C GLU A 126 -2.94 29.50 2.86
N GLN A 127 -1.93 28.80 2.31
CA GLN A 127 -0.52 29.04 2.63
C GLN A 127 -0.05 30.44 2.21
N LYS A 128 -0.42 30.90 1.00
CA LYS A 128 0.00 32.22 0.47
C LYS A 128 -0.71 33.38 1.16
N MET A 129 -1.95 33.18 1.62
CA MET A 129 -2.66 34.15 2.46
C MET A 129 -1.98 34.34 3.83
N GLY A 130 -1.18 33.39 4.29
CA GLY A 130 -0.41 33.52 5.53
C GLY A 130 -1.32 33.79 6.73
N HIS A 131 -1.09 34.88 7.47
CA HIS A 131 -1.89 35.24 8.63
C HIS A 131 -3.31 35.70 8.32
N ASP A 132 -3.59 36.09 7.06
CA ASP A 132 -4.93 36.50 6.64
C ASP A 132 -5.86 35.29 6.37
N SER A 133 -5.28 34.08 6.31
CA SER A 133 -6.04 32.84 6.18
C SER A 133 -6.78 32.51 7.47
N GLU A 134 -8.09 32.25 7.37
CA GLU A 134 -8.84 31.66 8.49
C GLU A 134 -8.32 30.27 8.88
N TRP A 135 -7.56 29.60 8.01
CA TRP A 135 -6.97 28.29 8.23
C TRP A 135 -5.51 28.37 8.69
N ALA A 136 -4.94 29.56 8.87
CA ALA A 136 -3.56 29.76 9.30
C ALA A 136 -3.15 28.90 10.52
N PRO A 137 -3.98 28.75 11.58
CA PRO A 137 -3.62 27.90 12.72
C PRO A 137 -3.45 26.42 12.37
N TYR A 138 -4.16 25.93 11.35
CA TYR A 138 -4.01 24.56 10.84
C TYR A 138 -2.87 24.45 9.83
N ILE A 139 -2.84 25.33 8.83
CA ILE A 139 -1.87 25.30 7.72
C ILE A 139 -0.43 25.43 8.23
N SER A 140 -0.19 26.29 9.23
CA SER A 140 1.12 26.45 9.87
C SER A 140 1.63 25.19 10.59
N ARG A 141 0.75 24.22 10.88
CA ARG A 141 1.08 22.96 11.56
C ARG A 141 1.31 21.79 10.60
N LEU A 142 1.05 21.97 9.30
CA LEU A 142 1.35 20.98 8.28
C LEU A 142 2.87 20.83 8.07
N PRO A 143 3.36 19.63 7.69
CA PRO A 143 4.78 19.40 7.45
C PRO A 143 5.37 20.36 6.42
N ARG A 144 6.56 20.86 6.72
CA ARG A 144 7.33 21.68 5.78
C ARG A 144 7.99 20.80 4.70
N PRO A 145 8.41 21.37 3.56
CA PRO A 145 9.04 20.59 2.49
C PRO A 145 10.22 19.74 2.95
N GLU A 146 11.02 20.24 3.90
CA GLU A 146 12.16 19.52 4.48
C GLU A 146 11.79 18.29 5.31
N GLU A 147 10.55 18.21 5.80
CA GLU A 147 10.01 17.09 6.58
C GLU A 147 9.34 16.03 5.67
N MET A 148 9.22 16.28 4.36
CA MET A 148 8.57 15.38 3.42
C MET A 148 9.57 14.40 2.78
N HIS A 149 9.20 13.11 2.82
CA HIS A 149 10.06 12.01 2.37
C HIS A 149 9.44 11.16 1.24
N ASN A 150 8.31 11.56 0.66
CA ASN A 150 7.75 10.92 -0.53
C ASN A 150 8.79 10.87 -1.67
N THR A 151 8.78 9.80 -2.45
CA THR A 151 9.79 9.56 -3.52
C THR A 151 9.77 10.62 -4.62
N ILE A 152 8.66 11.34 -4.80
CA ILE A 152 8.61 12.48 -5.73
C ILE A 152 9.65 13.56 -5.39
N PHE A 153 10.09 13.66 -4.13
CA PHE A 153 11.14 14.59 -3.67
C PHE A 153 12.56 14.00 -3.65
N TRP A 154 12.75 12.76 -4.09
CA TRP A 154 14.06 12.10 -4.07
C TRP A 154 14.93 12.59 -5.24
N SER A 155 16.21 12.85 -5.03
CA SER A 155 17.13 13.05 -6.17
C SER A 155 17.22 11.79 -7.02
N GLU A 156 17.70 11.90 -8.26
CA GLU A 156 17.89 10.73 -9.13
C GLU A 156 18.79 9.66 -8.49
N GLY A 157 19.84 10.08 -7.76
CA GLY A 157 20.71 9.15 -7.03
C GLY A 157 20.03 8.50 -5.81
N GLU A 158 19.08 9.18 -5.17
CA GLU A 158 18.25 8.57 -4.12
C GLU A 158 17.24 7.59 -4.75
N LEU A 159 16.61 7.95 -5.87
CA LEU A 159 15.64 7.09 -6.55
C LEU A 159 16.31 5.81 -7.09
N GLU A 160 17.56 5.90 -7.53
CA GLU A 160 18.37 4.75 -7.95
C GLU A 160 18.46 3.65 -6.89
N MET A 161 18.43 4.00 -5.60
CA MET A 161 18.45 3.04 -4.49
C MET A 161 17.31 2.02 -4.54
N ILE A 162 16.20 2.35 -5.20
CA ILE A 162 15.00 1.51 -5.30
C ILE A 162 14.68 1.09 -6.72
N ARG A 163 15.65 1.15 -7.66
CA ARG A 163 15.47 0.79 -9.08
C ARG A 163 14.75 -0.54 -9.30
N GLN A 164 15.03 -1.51 -8.43
CA GLN A 164 14.46 -2.85 -8.54
C GLN A 164 12.96 -2.91 -8.21
N SER A 165 12.43 -1.98 -7.41
CA SER A 165 11.02 -1.92 -7.03
C SER A 165 10.17 -1.21 -8.08
N SER A 166 8.89 -1.60 -8.20
CA SER A 166 7.93 -0.89 -9.05
C SER A 166 7.75 0.58 -8.65
N VAL A 167 8.04 0.92 -7.39
CA VAL A 167 8.03 2.29 -6.87
C VAL A 167 8.91 3.23 -7.69
N TYR A 168 10.03 2.75 -8.26
CA TYR A 168 10.90 3.56 -9.12
C TYR A 168 10.11 4.15 -10.31
N GLN A 169 9.49 3.28 -11.11
CA GLN A 169 8.74 3.71 -12.28
C GLN A 169 7.44 4.43 -11.88
N GLU A 170 6.79 4.01 -10.79
CA GLU A 170 5.59 4.67 -10.27
C GLU A 170 5.87 6.11 -9.83
N THR A 171 7.07 6.38 -9.27
CA THR A 171 7.52 7.74 -8.91
C THR A 171 7.70 8.61 -10.15
N ILE A 172 8.34 8.10 -11.20
CA ILE A 172 8.52 8.82 -12.48
C ILE A 172 7.15 9.16 -13.08
N ASN A 173 6.24 8.20 -13.10
CA ASN A 173 4.89 8.40 -13.62
C ASN A 173 4.12 9.44 -12.79
N GLN A 174 4.25 9.41 -11.46
CA GLN A 174 3.60 10.37 -10.58
C GLN A 174 4.14 11.79 -10.79
N ARG A 175 5.47 11.96 -10.93
CA ARG A 175 6.07 13.26 -11.25
C ARG A 175 5.52 13.82 -12.55
N SER A 176 5.44 12.99 -13.59
CA SER A 176 4.88 13.39 -14.88
C SER A 176 3.42 13.81 -14.77
N GLN A 177 2.61 13.05 -14.02
CA GLN A 177 1.20 13.39 -13.78
C GLN A 177 1.05 14.72 -13.01
N ILE A 178 1.78 14.90 -11.90
CA ILE A 178 1.72 16.14 -11.09
C ILE A 178 2.14 17.34 -11.96
N GLN A 179 3.16 17.18 -12.80
CA GLN A 179 3.59 18.23 -13.72
C GLN A 179 2.51 18.57 -14.75
N GLN A 180 1.83 17.58 -15.33
CA GLN A 180 0.73 17.80 -16.27
C GLN A 180 -0.44 18.54 -15.60
N GLU A 181 -0.86 18.10 -14.41
CA GLU A 181 -1.91 18.75 -13.63
C GLU A 181 -1.52 20.19 -13.26
N PHE A 182 -0.26 20.43 -12.87
CA PHE A 182 0.24 21.77 -12.59
C PHE A 182 0.20 22.68 -13.82
N LEU A 183 0.55 22.17 -15.01
CA LEU A 183 0.49 22.95 -16.26
C LEU A 183 -0.96 23.33 -16.63
N ALA A 184 -1.91 22.42 -16.44
CA ALA A 184 -3.33 22.67 -16.65
C ALA A 184 -3.83 23.75 -15.68
N ILE A 185 -3.52 23.61 -14.39
CA ILE A 185 -3.90 24.59 -13.37
C ILE A 185 -3.28 25.94 -13.63
N ARG A 186 -1.96 26.00 -13.88
CA ARG A 186 -1.25 27.26 -14.15
C ARG A 186 -1.85 28.02 -15.33
N THR A 187 -2.43 27.31 -16.30
CA THR A 187 -3.16 27.94 -17.41
C THR A 187 -4.44 28.63 -16.93
N ALA A 188 -5.21 27.99 -16.04
CA ALA A 188 -6.37 28.59 -15.41
C ALA A 188 -6.00 29.80 -14.51
N LEU A 189 -4.91 29.67 -13.74
CA LEU A 189 -4.44 30.72 -12.81
C LEU A 189 -4.00 32.02 -13.49
N LYS A 190 -3.67 32.00 -14.78
CA LYS A 190 -3.36 33.23 -15.55
C LYS A 190 -4.50 34.25 -15.58
N ASN A 191 -5.74 33.81 -15.34
CA ASN A 191 -6.90 34.70 -15.25
C ASN A 191 -6.98 35.45 -13.91
N PHE A 192 -6.09 35.13 -12.95
CA PHE A 192 -6.05 35.70 -11.60
C PHE A 192 -4.61 36.12 -11.19
N PRO A 193 -3.89 36.89 -12.03
CA PRO A 193 -2.45 37.07 -11.87
C PRO A 193 -2.03 37.63 -10.50
N GLU A 194 -2.81 38.53 -9.92
CA GLU A 194 -2.52 39.17 -8.62
C GLU A 194 -2.47 38.16 -7.45
N THR A 195 -3.16 37.04 -7.55
CA THR A 195 -3.22 36.01 -6.49
C THR A 195 -2.19 34.90 -6.69
N PHE A 196 -1.69 34.69 -7.91
CA PHE A 196 -0.98 33.45 -8.27
C PHE A 196 0.40 33.63 -8.92
N GLU A 197 0.91 34.85 -9.06
CA GLU A 197 2.20 35.13 -9.73
C GLU A 197 3.41 34.42 -9.06
N SER A 198 3.28 34.06 -7.77
CA SER A 198 4.37 33.46 -6.98
C SER A 198 4.28 31.94 -6.76
N ILE A 199 3.33 31.22 -7.39
CA ILE A 199 3.20 29.77 -7.22
C ILE A 199 4.18 29.02 -8.13
N THR A 200 5.11 28.31 -7.51
CA THR A 200 6.07 27.45 -8.21
C THR A 200 5.57 26.02 -8.38
N TYR A 201 6.26 25.23 -9.22
CA TYR A 201 5.96 23.80 -9.34
C TYR A 201 6.28 23.05 -8.04
N GLU A 202 7.33 23.47 -7.35
CA GLU A 202 7.79 22.93 -6.09
C GLU A 202 6.77 23.18 -4.97
N ASP A 203 6.21 24.38 -4.91
CA ASP A 203 5.09 24.71 -4.02
C ASP A 203 3.92 23.76 -4.27
N PHE A 204 3.50 23.62 -5.54
CA PHE A 204 2.39 22.73 -5.90
C PHE A 204 2.66 21.26 -5.57
N MET A 205 3.87 20.77 -5.85
CA MET A 205 4.27 19.40 -5.54
C MET A 205 4.27 19.14 -4.02
N HIS A 206 4.68 20.12 -3.21
CA HIS A 206 4.59 20.05 -1.74
C HIS A 206 3.14 19.97 -1.27
N ALA A 207 2.27 20.87 -1.73
CA ALA A 207 0.86 20.84 -1.39
C ALA A 207 0.16 19.56 -1.86
N TYR A 208 0.53 19.05 -3.04
CA TYR A 208 0.03 17.77 -3.55
C TYR A 208 0.40 16.61 -2.62
N ALA A 209 1.63 16.58 -2.13
CA ALA A 209 2.09 15.56 -1.19
C ALA A 209 1.41 15.69 0.18
N LEU A 210 1.16 16.92 0.65
CA LEU A 210 0.36 17.17 1.86
C LEU A 210 -1.04 16.58 1.72
N VAL A 211 -1.71 16.85 0.61
CA VAL A 211 -3.05 16.30 0.35
C VAL A 211 -3.02 14.79 0.24
N THR A 212 -2.09 14.24 -0.54
CA THR A 212 -1.98 12.79 -0.74
C THR A 212 -1.74 12.06 0.58
N SER A 213 -0.88 12.59 1.45
CA SER A 213 -0.53 11.94 2.72
C SER A 213 -1.56 12.11 3.83
N ARG A 214 -2.48 13.09 3.74
CA ARG A 214 -3.31 13.52 4.87
C ARG A 214 -4.80 13.63 4.59
N ALA A 215 -5.25 13.65 3.34
CA ALA A 215 -6.68 13.83 3.06
C ALA A 215 -7.46 12.51 3.13
N TRP A 216 -8.70 12.58 3.61
CA TRP A 216 -9.63 11.45 3.68
C TRP A 216 -10.62 11.48 2.52
N GLY A 217 -10.88 10.32 1.93
CA GLY A 217 -11.95 10.14 0.96
C GLY A 217 -13.31 9.89 1.62
N SER A 218 -14.34 10.59 1.14
CA SER A 218 -15.75 10.45 1.51
C SER A 218 -16.64 10.37 0.25
N THR A 219 -17.97 10.24 0.39
CA THR A 219 -18.88 10.29 -0.77
C THR A 219 -18.86 11.64 -1.49
N LYS A 220 -18.43 12.70 -0.77
CA LYS A 220 -18.33 14.10 -1.21
C LYS A 220 -16.96 14.46 -1.78
N GLY A 221 -16.02 13.52 -1.84
CA GLY A 221 -14.65 13.75 -2.34
C GLY A 221 -13.61 13.72 -1.22
N TYR A 222 -12.47 14.34 -1.47
CA TYR A 222 -11.33 14.35 -0.53
C TYR A 222 -11.32 15.59 0.34
N SER A 223 -10.90 15.44 1.59
CA SER A 223 -10.78 16.58 2.50
C SER A 223 -9.69 16.37 3.56
N LEU A 224 -9.00 17.44 3.92
CA LEU A 224 -8.11 17.48 5.08
C LEU A 224 -8.95 17.74 6.34
N ILE A 225 -8.81 16.87 7.33
CA ILE A 225 -9.56 16.95 8.59
C ILE A 225 -8.58 17.37 9.69
N PRO A 226 -8.55 18.67 10.10
CA PRO A 226 -7.64 19.14 11.13
C PRO A 226 -7.74 18.30 12.39
N PHE A 227 -6.60 18.11 13.06
CA PHE A 227 -6.44 17.33 14.28
C PHE A 227 -6.52 15.81 14.07
N ALA A 228 -7.43 15.31 13.22
CA ALA A 228 -7.44 13.90 12.84
C ALA A 228 -6.18 13.49 12.06
N ASP A 229 -5.66 14.39 11.22
CA ASP A 229 -4.44 14.23 10.44
C ASP A 229 -3.14 14.23 11.24
N PHE A 230 -3.20 14.39 12.57
CA PHE A 230 -2.05 14.25 13.46
C PHE A 230 -1.91 12.84 14.07
N LEU A 231 -2.88 11.95 13.87
CA LEU A 231 -2.77 10.54 14.27
C LEU A 231 -1.85 9.80 13.30
N ASN A 232 -0.85 9.09 13.81
CA ASN A 232 0.11 8.34 12.99
C ASN A 232 -0.31 6.89 12.72
N HIS A 233 0.39 6.23 11.80
CA HIS A 233 0.07 4.90 11.31
C HIS A 233 0.59 3.76 12.21
N ASP A 234 -0.27 2.79 12.49
CA ASP A 234 0.08 1.43 12.91
C ASP A 234 -0.68 0.41 12.05
N GLY A 235 0.05 -0.40 11.29
CA GLY A 235 -0.53 -1.42 10.41
C GLY A 235 -1.27 -2.54 11.17
N THR A 236 -1.01 -2.70 12.46
CA THR A 236 -1.64 -3.69 13.34
C THR A 236 -2.88 -3.16 14.06
N SER A 237 -3.03 -1.84 14.20
CA SER A 237 -4.18 -1.22 14.89
C SER A 237 -5.49 -1.45 14.15
N GLU A 238 -6.58 -1.78 14.84
CA GLU A 238 -7.92 -1.84 14.27
C GLU A 238 -8.65 -0.47 14.30
N SER A 239 -8.07 0.53 14.97
CA SER A 239 -8.61 1.89 15.01
C SER A 239 -8.50 2.55 13.65
N ILE A 240 -9.63 3.08 13.16
CA ILE A 240 -9.71 3.85 11.91
C ILE A 240 -10.54 5.12 12.15
N VAL A 241 -10.37 6.10 11.27
CA VAL A 241 -11.30 7.24 11.21
C VAL A 241 -12.60 6.79 10.57
N LEU A 242 -13.67 6.85 11.36
CA LEU A 242 -15.04 6.62 10.94
C LEU A 242 -15.65 7.98 10.61
N SER A 243 -16.30 8.10 9.46
CA SER A 243 -17.04 9.31 9.09
C SER A 243 -18.53 9.01 9.15
N ASP A 244 -19.26 9.81 9.93
CA ASP A 244 -20.72 9.79 9.99
C ASP A 244 -21.23 11.01 9.19
N GLU A 245 -21.64 10.76 7.94
CA GLU A 245 -22.10 11.82 7.03
C GLU A 245 -23.44 12.43 7.47
N ASP A 246 -24.27 11.68 8.19
CA ASP A 246 -25.56 12.17 8.71
C ASP A 246 -25.35 13.08 9.91
N LYS A 247 -24.39 12.72 10.79
CA LYS A 247 -24.06 13.52 11.97
C LYS A 247 -23.07 14.63 11.69
N LEU A 248 -22.40 14.64 10.53
CA LEU A 248 -21.33 15.57 10.18
C LEU A 248 -20.16 15.53 11.18
N PHE A 249 -19.79 14.34 11.65
CA PHE A 249 -18.61 14.13 12.50
C PHE A 249 -17.73 13.01 11.95
N SER A 250 -16.41 13.15 12.15
CA SER A 250 -15.48 12.04 12.11
C SER A 250 -15.10 11.62 13.51
N GLU A 251 -15.14 10.32 13.77
CA GLU A 251 -14.80 9.73 15.06
C GLU A 251 -13.70 8.67 14.91
N VAL A 252 -12.89 8.53 15.95
CA VAL A 252 -11.96 7.41 16.10
C VAL A 252 -12.28 6.72 17.41
N LEU A 253 -12.39 5.40 17.35
CA LEU A 253 -12.57 4.56 18.53
C LEU A 253 -11.26 3.86 18.84
N ALA A 254 -10.90 3.78 20.11
CA ALA A 254 -9.75 3.01 20.56
C ALA A 254 -9.98 1.51 20.36
N ASP A 255 -9.03 0.84 19.72
CA ASP A 255 -8.97 -0.61 19.57
C ASP A 255 -8.31 -1.31 20.76
N ARG A 256 -7.53 -0.56 21.56
CA ARG A 256 -6.81 -1.03 22.74
C ARG A 256 -6.78 0.01 23.85
N ASN A 257 -6.24 -0.37 25.00
CA ASN A 257 -6.03 0.57 26.10
C ASN A 257 -4.76 1.40 25.86
N TYR A 258 -4.81 2.68 26.21
CA TYR A 258 -3.67 3.60 26.21
C TYR A 258 -3.43 4.18 27.60
N THR A 259 -2.16 4.30 27.96
CA THR A 259 -1.72 4.98 29.18
C THR A 259 -1.44 6.46 28.92
N PRO A 260 -1.58 7.37 29.91
CA PRO A 260 -1.22 8.77 29.72
C PRO A 260 0.23 8.91 29.21
N GLY A 261 0.43 9.76 28.21
CA GLY A 261 1.72 9.96 27.52
C GLY A 261 2.01 8.95 26.40
N GLU A 262 1.18 7.92 26.21
CA GLU A 262 1.32 6.98 25.11
C GLU A 262 0.83 7.58 23.79
N GLN A 263 1.59 7.38 22.71
CA GLN A 263 1.16 7.83 21.38
C GLN A 263 -0.06 7.03 20.92
N VAL A 264 -1.06 7.75 20.42
CA VAL A 264 -2.27 7.16 19.85
C VAL A 264 -2.07 7.00 18.35
N LEU A 265 -2.22 5.76 17.88
CA LEU A 265 -1.99 5.37 16.49
C LEU A 265 -3.29 4.84 15.89
N ILE A 266 -3.43 4.97 14.57
CA ILE A 266 -4.53 4.43 13.80
C ILE A 266 -4.00 3.66 12.60
N ARG A 267 -4.84 2.84 11.98
CA ARG A 267 -4.54 2.26 10.68
C ARG A 267 -5.04 3.18 9.56
N TYR A 268 -4.12 3.74 8.80
CA TYR A 268 -4.43 4.50 7.58
C TYR A 268 -5.11 3.63 6.53
N GLY A 269 -4.62 2.41 6.39
CA GLY A 269 -5.10 1.36 5.49
C GLY A 269 -4.21 0.12 5.60
N LYS A 270 -4.56 -0.94 4.87
CA LYS A 270 -3.71 -2.13 4.73
C LYS A 270 -2.73 -1.91 3.57
N PHE A 271 -1.82 -0.98 3.79
CA PHE A 271 -0.90 -0.46 2.78
C PHE A 271 0.47 -1.13 2.89
N SER A 272 1.06 -1.50 1.75
CA SER A 272 2.44 -1.99 1.68
C SER A 272 3.43 -0.85 1.86
N ASN A 273 4.71 -1.18 2.11
CA ASN A 273 5.77 -0.16 2.13
C ASN A 273 5.87 0.61 0.80
N ALA A 274 5.51 0.01 -0.34
CA ALA A 274 5.42 0.74 -1.62
C ALA A 274 4.42 1.90 -1.56
N THR A 275 3.20 1.64 -1.08
CA THR A 275 2.16 2.67 -0.90
C THR A 275 2.56 3.67 0.19
N LEU A 276 3.04 3.20 1.35
CA LEU A 276 3.44 4.08 2.45
C LEU A 276 4.55 5.04 2.01
N LEU A 277 5.52 4.58 1.23
CA LEU A 277 6.61 5.40 0.75
C LEU A 277 6.16 6.42 -0.31
N LEU A 278 5.36 5.99 -1.30
CA LEU A 278 4.86 6.85 -2.37
C LEU A 278 3.95 7.96 -1.82
N ASP A 279 2.95 7.57 -1.03
CA ASP A 279 1.81 8.44 -0.71
C ASP A 279 1.99 9.15 0.64
N PHE A 280 2.72 8.55 1.59
CA PHE A 280 2.90 9.10 2.94
C PHE A 280 4.35 9.46 3.29
N GLY A 281 5.34 9.01 2.51
CA GLY A 281 6.75 9.32 2.75
C GLY A 281 7.36 8.56 3.93
N PHE A 282 6.93 7.34 4.24
CA PHE A 282 7.61 6.51 5.24
C PHE A 282 7.49 5.02 4.93
N THR A 283 8.28 4.21 5.63
CA THR A 283 8.23 2.74 5.60
C THR A 283 8.19 2.17 7.01
N LEU A 284 7.79 0.91 7.13
CA LEU A 284 7.93 0.15 8.36
C LEU A 284 9.05 -0.89 8.19
N PRO A 285 9.91 -1.13 9.20
CA PRO A 285 10.98 -2.13 9.11
C PRO A 285 10.48 -3.54 8.77
N TYR A 286 9.29 -3.90 9.27
CA TYR A 286 8.59 -5.13 8.91
C TYR A 286 7.10 -4.84 8.75
N ASN A 287 6.63 -4.74 7.50
CA ASN A 287 5.23 -4.47 7.20
C ASN A 287 4.50 -5.77 6.83
N ILE A 288 3.48 -6.11 7.62
CA ILE A 288 2.65 -7.31 7.40
C ILE A 288 1.77 -7.23 6.15
N HIS A 289 1.60 -6.03 5.60
CA HIS A 289 0.79 -5.76 4.41
C HIS A 289 1.65 -5.55 3.16
N ASP A 290 2.97 -5.82 3.23
CA ASP A 290 3.83 -5.76 2.06
C ASP A 290 3.31 -6.63 0.92
N GLN A 291 3.57 -6.14 -0.29
CA GLN A 291 3.25 -6.82 -1.54
C GLN A 291 4.34 -6.45 -2.55
N VAL A 292 4.60 -7.34 -3.52
CA VAL A 292 5.52 -7.09 -4.63
C VAL A 292 4.77 -7.24 -5.95
N GLN A 293 5.04 -6.36 -6.91
CA GLN A 293 4.52 -6.48 -8.27
C GLN A 293 5.50 -7.25 -9.13
N ILE A 294 4.99 -8.21 -9.90
CA ILE A 294 5.78 -8.99 -10.86
C ILE A 294 5.21 -8.76 -12.24
N GLN A 295 6.07 -8.37 -13.16
CA GLN A 295 5.70 -8.22 -14.56
C GLN A 295 5.85 -9.56 -15.29
N GLY A 296 4.88 -9.88 -16.14
CA GLY A 296 4.90 -11.05 -17.00
C GLY A 296 4.23 -10.75 -18.33
N SER A 297 4.96 -10.91 -19.43
CA SER A 297 4.44 -10.72 -20.78
C SER A 297 4.68 -11.96 -21.64
N ILE A 298 3.79 -12.18 -22.61
CA ILE A 298 3.98 -13.22 -23.62
C ILE A 298 5.01 -12.71 -24.64
N PRO A 299 6.13 -13.42 -24.86
CA PRO A 299 7.19 -13.00 -25.77
C PRO A 299 6.66 -12.69 -27.18
N HIS A 300 7.17 -11.62 -27.80
CA HIS A 300 6.72 -11.20 -29.13
C HIS A 300 6.91 -12.25 -30.22
N HIS A 301 7.90 -13.13 -30.07
CA HIS A 301 8.24 -14.20 -31.01
C HIS A 301 7.56 -15.54 -30.69
N ASP A 302 6.64 -15.58 -29.72
CA ASP A 302 5.88 -16.80 -29.41
C ASP A 302 4.87 -17.11 -30.53
N ASN A 303 5.00 -18.27 -31.18
CA ASN A 303 4.12 -18.68 -32.28
C ASN A 303 2.63 -18.78 -31.88
N LEU A 304 2.33 -18.89 -30.58
CA LEU A 304 0.97 -18.96 -30.03
C LEU A 304 0.56 -17.65 -29.36
N ARG A 305 1.32 -16.57 -29.54
CA ARG A 305 1.14 -15.30 -28.81
C ARG A 305 -0.30 -14.80 -28.83
N GLU A 306 -0.92 -14.72 -30.00
CA GLU A 306 -2.29 -14.21 -30.14
C GLU A 306 -3.28 -15.07 -29.37
N MET A 307 -3.16 -16.40 -29.47
CA MET A 307 -4.02 -17.35 -28.76
C MET A 307 -3.83 -17.25 -27.24
N LYS A 308 -2.58 -17.12 -26.77
CA LYS A 308 -2.24 -16.96 -25.35
C LYS A 308 -2.82 -15.67 -24.78
N LEU A 309 -2.65 -14.55 -25.48
CA LEU A 309 -3.16 -13.24 -25.05
C LEU A 309 -4.69 -13.22 -25.01
N GLU A 310 -5.35 -13.75 -26.05
CA GLU A 310 -6.81 -13.85 -26.10
C GLU A 310 -7.35 -14.73 -24.97
N LEU A 311 -6.70 -15.88 -24.71
CA LEU A 311 -7.08 -16.75 -23.61
C LEU A 311 -6.93 -16.08 -22.25
N LEU A 312 -5.79 -15.42 -22.01
CA LEU A 312 -5.58 -14.67 -20.78
C LEU A 312 -6.64 -13.57 -20.64
N LYS A 313 -6.99 -12.87 -21.72
CA LYS A 313 -7.96 -11.76 -21.69
C LYS A 313 -9.35 -12.26 -21.35
N ARG A 314 -9.76 -13.39 -21.91
CA ARG A 314 -11.05 -14.03 -21.65
C ARG A 314 -11.20 -14.48 -20.20
N HIS A 315 -10.13 -14.98 -19.59
CA HIS A 315 -10.14 -15.48 -18.21
C HIS A 315 -9.61 -14.47 -17.19
N HIS A 316 -9.19 -13.29 -17.64
CA HIS A 316 -8.89 -12.16 -16.78
C HIS A 316 -10.21 -11.60 -16.26
N ARG A 317 -10.61 -12.06 -15.07
CA ARG A 317 -11.63 -11.33 -14.31
C ARG A 317 -11.02 -9.99 -13.92
N PRO A 318 -11.64 -8.84 -14.24
CA PRO A 318 -11.28 -7.61 -13.58
C PRO A 318 -11.40 -7.88 -12.08
N VAL A 319 -10.30 -7.68 -11.36
CA VAL A 319 -10.33 -7.71 -9.90
C VAL A 319 -11.38 -6.67 -9.50
N SER A 320 -12.46 -7.09 -8.84
CA SER A 320 -13.35 -6.15 -8.16
C SER A 320 -12.44 -5.26 -7.34
N LYS A 321 -12.48 -3.94 -7.50
CA LYS A 321 -11.60 -3.00 -6.80
C LYS A 321 -11.47 -3.46 -5.35
N ASP A 322 -10.35 -4.10 -5.02
CA ASP A 322 -9.98 -4.28 -3.63
C ASP A 322 -9.85 -2.87 -3.06
N ASP A 323 -9.98 -2.70 -1.75
CA ASP A 323 -9.94 -1.40 -1.04
C ASP A 323 -8.73 -0.49 -1.42
N ASN A 324 -7.77 -1.00 -2.20
CA ASN A 324 -6.55 -0.35 -2.66
C ASN A 324 -6.53 0.06 -4.16
N GLY A 325 -7.60 -0.12 -4.95
CA GLY A 325 -7.81 0.63 -6.22
C GLY A 325 -6.94 0.31 -7.46
N PHE A 326 -6.02 -0.66 -7.41
CA PHE A 326 -5.17 -0.98 -8.58
C PHE A 326 -5.97 -1.54 -9.79
N SER A 327 -5.83 -0.89 -10.95
CA SER A 327 -6.20 -1.50 -12.24
C SER A 327 -5.10 -2.48 -12.62
N SER A 328 -5.33 -3.80 -12.43
CA SER A 328 -4.37 -4.80 -12.87
C SER A 328 -4.23 -4.74 -14.39
N SER A 329 -3.09 -4.28 -14.88
CA SER A 329 -2.66 -4.63 -16.25
C SER A 329 -2.64 -6.16 -16.35
N MET A 330 -2.98 -6.71 -17.51
CA MET A 330 -2.90 -8.16 -17.74
C MET A 330 -1.50 -8.72 -17.48
N ASP A 331 -0.49 -7.84 -17.52
CA ASP A 331 0.92 -8.19 -17.46
C ASP A 331 1.55 -7.89 -16.09
N SER A 332 0.76 -7.53 -15.07
CA SER A 332 1.26 -7.28 -13.70
C SER A 332 0.51 -8.11 -12.65
N PHE A 333 1.27 -8.78 -11.79
CA PHE A 333 0.77 -9.69 -10.76
C PHE A 333 1.27 -9.27 -9.39
N THR A 334 0.35 -9.06 -8.45
CA THR A 334 0.69 -8.72 -7.07
C THR A 334 0.80 -9.98 -6.20
N ILE A 335 1.96 -10.19 -5.59
CA ILE A 335 2.20 -11.28 -4.63
C ILE A 335 2.28 -10.69 -3.22
N LYS A 336 1.74 -11.44 -2.24
CA LYS A 336 1.86 -11.16 -0.80
C LYS A 336 2.65 -12.28 -0.13
N GLU A 337 3.20 -12.00 1.03
CA GLU A 337 3.99 -12.96 1.81
C GLU A 337 3.21 -14.24 2.12
N ILE A 338 3.82 -15.40 1.84
CA ILE A 338 3.23 -16.71 2.09
C ILE A 338 3.74 -17.24 3.45
N ARG A 339 2.95 -17.04 4.51
CA ARG A 339 3.35 -17.32 5.90
C ARG A 339 3.36 -18.80 6.31
N SER A 340 2.86 -19.71 5.48
CA SER A 340 2.78 -21.13 5.82
C SER A 340 3.03 -22.01 4.60
N GLY A 341 4.10 -22.82 4.67
CA GLY A 341 4.41 -23.84 3.66
C GLY A 341 3.57 -25.12 3.76
N SER A 342 2.88 -25.35 4.89
CA SER A 342 2.25 -26.65 5.23
C SER A 342 0.75 -26.57 5.61
N GLY A 343 0.06 -25.47 5.29
CA GLY A 343 -1.33 -25.23 5.74
C GLY A 343 -2.21 -24.52 4.71
N LYS A 344 -3.47 -24.25 5.10
CA LYS A 344 -4.52 -23.51 4.34
C LYS A 344 -4.17 -22.03 4.03
N GLY A 345 -2.89 -21.68 3.91
CA GLY A 345 -2.44 -20.39 3.40
C GLY A 345 -2.75 -20.26 1.91
N LYS A 346 -3.11 -19.06 1.47
CA LYS A 346 -3.21 -18.77 0.03
C LYS A 346 -1.79 -18.83 -0.54
N GLY A 347 -1.54 -19.73 -1.49
CA GLY A 347 -0.30 -19.75 -2.28
C GLY A 347 -0.19 -18.53 -3.20
N ILE A 348 0.54 -18.66 -4.31
CA ILE A 348 0.61 -17.58 -5.31
C ILE A 348 -0.76 -17.25 -5.93
N PRO A 349 -0.98 -16.03 -6.44
CA PRO A 349 -2.25 -15.62 -7.04
C PRO A 349 -2.71 -16.56 -8.16
N GLN A 350 -4.03 -16.78 -8.22
CA GLN A 350 -4.65 -17.61 -9.25
C GLN A 350 -4.36 -17.07 -10.67
N SER A 351 -4.34 -15.74 -10.84
CA SER A 351 -4.00 -15.09 -12.10
C SER A 351 -2.56 -15.38 -12.54
N LEU A 352 -1.60 -15.35 -11.62
CA LEU A 352 -0.19 -15.66 -11.91
C LEU A 352 0.00 -17.14 -12.27
N ARG A 353 -0.71 -18.05 -11.59
CA ARG A 353 -0.74 -19.48 -11.96
C ARG A 353 -1.31 -19.70 -13.36
N ALA A 354 -2.41 -19.01 -13.69
CA ALA A 354 -3.01 -19.10 -15.02
C ALA A 354 -2.04 -18.59 -16.09
N PHE A 355 -1.40 -17.44 -15.85
CA PHE A 355 -0.37 -16.89 -16.72
C PHE A 355 0.74 -17.91 -16.97
N ALA A 356 1.31 -18.50 -15.92
CA ALA A 356 2.40 -19.47 -16.07
C ALA A 356 1.99 -20.70 -16.90
N ARG A 357 0.77 -21.23 -16.69
CA ARG A 357 0.24 -22.36 -17.47
C ARG A 357 0.10 -22.02 -18.94
N VAL A 358 -0.55 -20.90 -19.25
CA VAL A 358 -0.76 -20.44 -20.63
C VAL A 358 0.57 -20.17 -21.32
N GLN A 359 1.49 -19.50 -20.63
CA GLN A 359 2.82 -19.19 -21.15
C GLN A 359 3.63 -20.46 -21.46
N CYS A 360 3.49 -21.54 -20.67
CA CYS A 360 4.18 -22.80 -20.91
C CYS A 360 3.60 -23.69 -22.02
N CYS A 361 2.40 -23.38 -22.55
CA CYS A 361 1.80 -24.13 -23.65
C CYS A 361 2.63 -23.98 -24.94
N THR A 362 2.90 -25.10 -25.61
CA THR A 362 3.69 -25.14 -26.85
C THR A 362 2.88 -25.60 -28.07
N SER A 363 1.60 -25.92 -27.92
CA SER A 363 0.70 -26.18 -29.05
C SER A 363 -0.71 -25.63 -28.81
N PRO A 364 -1.49 -25.39 -29.90
CA PRO A 364 -2.91 -25.04 -29.79
C PRO A 364 -3.73 -26.05 -28.98
N GLN A 365 -3.40 -27.34 -29.09
CA GLN A 365 -4.08 -28.39 -28.35
C GLN A 365 -3.89 -28.22 -26.85
N GLU A 366 -2.68 -27.87 -26.38
CA GLU A 366 -2.47 -27.68 -24.94
C GLU A 366 -3.27 -26.50 -24.40
N LEU A 367 -3.48 -25.44 -25.21
CA LEU A 367 -4.35 -24.33 -24.84
C LEU A 367 -5.83 -24.75 -24.78
N SER A 368 -6.28 -25.61 -25.71
CA SER A 368 -7.63 -26.20 -25.68
C SER A 368 -7.82 -27.05 -24.43
N ASP A 369 -6.85 -27.91 -24.10
CA ASP A 369 -6.89 -28.77 -22.92
C ASP A 369 -7.07 -27.95 -21.63
N LEU A 370 -6.40 -26.80 -21.51
CA LEU A 370 -6.56 -25.89 -20.36
C LEU A 370 -8.00 -25.36 -20.24
N VAL A 371 -8.63 -25.00 -21.36
CA VAL A 371 -10.00 -24.48 -21.40
C VAL A 371 -10.99 -25.59 -21.06
N GLU A 372 -10.81 -26.78 -21.63
CA GLU A 372 -11.65 -27.94 -21.38
C GLU A 372 -11.60 -28.37 -19.90
N GLU A 373 -10.40 -28.45 -19.31
CA GLU A 373 -10.24 -28.76 -17.89
C GLU A 373 -10.88 -27.69 -17.00
N ALA A 374 -10.73 -26.41 -17.34
CA ALA A 374 -11.39 -25.33 -16.62
C ALA A 374 -12.93 -25.42 -16.72
N ALA A 375 -13.47 -25.78 -17.88
CA ALA A 375 -14.90 -25.94 -18.13
C ALA A 375 -15.52 -27.10 -17.33
N GLN A 376 -14.75 -28.15 -17.04
CA GLN A 376 -15.18 -29.25 -16.15
C GLN A 376 -15.30 -28.83 -14.68
N HIS A 377 -14.88 -27.62 -14.33
CA HIS A 377 -14.91 -27.09 -12.98
C HIS A 377 -15.75 -25.81 -12.92
N ASP A 378 -15.16 -24.67 -12.57
CA ASP A 378 -15.85 -23.39 -12.44
C ASP A 378 -15.47 -22.38 -13.53
N GLY A 379 -14.89 -22.86 -14.64
CA GLY A 379 -14.44 -22.06 -15.78
C GLY A 379 -13.14 -21.30 -15.55
N ARG A 380 -12.45 -21.51 -14.41
CA ARG A 380 -11.21 -20.79 -14.08
C ARG A 380 -9.95 -21.61 -14.34
N LEU A 381 -9.06 -21.09 -15.19
CA LEU A 381 -7.82 -21.75 -15.66
C LEU A 381 -6.84 -22.21 -14.58
N ALA A 382 -6.94 -21.70 -13.35
CA ALA A 382 -5.95 -21.94 -12.30
C ALA A 382 -6.51 -22.15 -10.89
N ARG A 383 -7.77 -22.58 -10.78
CA ARG A 383 -8.37 -22.86 -9.48
C ARG A 383 -7.86 -24.17 -8.88
N ARG A 384 -7.69 -25.21 -9.71
CA ARG A 384 -7.20 -26.54 -9.31
C ARG A 384 -5.87 -26.86 -10.00
N PRO A 385 -5.03 -27.74 -9.44
CA PRO A 385 -3.87 -28.29 -10.14
C PRO A 385 -4.26 -28.91 -11.48
N LEU A 386 -3.39 -28.84 -12.49
CA LEU A 386 -3.64 -29.53 -13.76
C LEU A 386 -3.68 -31.04 -13.57
N THR A 387 -4.49 -31.73 -14.36
CA THR A 387 -4.52 -33.20 -14.38
C THR A 387 -3.17 -33.78 -14.81
N ASN A 388 -2.48 -33.08 -15.72
CA ASN A 388 -1.13 -33.41 -16.13
C ASN A 388 -0.11 -32.77 -15.16
N ASN A 389 0.40 -33.58 -14.23
CA ASN A 389 1.39 -33.15 -13.25
C ASN A 389 2.67 -32.57 -13.89
N CYS A 390 3.14 -33.15 -15.00
CA CYS A 390 4.33 -32.65 -15.70
C CYS A 390 4.13 -31.21 -16.23
N ARG A 391 2.95 -30.91 -16.80
CA ARG A 391 2.63 -29.55 -17.26
C ARG A 391 2.46 -28.58 -16.09
N GLU A 392 1.85 -29.02 -14.98
CA GLU A 392 1.72 -28.21 -13.77
C GLU A 392 3.11 -27.86 -13.20
N ILE A 393 3.99 -28.86 -13.04
CA ILE A 393 5.35 -28.68 -12.53
C ILE A 393 6.15 -27.76 -13.46
N LYS A 394 6.09 -27.95 -14.79
CA LYS A 394 6.78 -27.08 -15.75
C LYS A 394 6.37 -25.61 -15.61
N ALA A 395 5.07 -25.32 -15.49
CA ALA A 395 4.58 -23.96 -15.28
C ALA A 395 5.09 -23.35 -13.96
N HIS A 396 5.11 -24.13 -12.88
CA HIS A 396 5.58 -23.65 -11.57
C HIS A 396 7.12 -23.53 -11.52
N GLN A 397 7.86 -24.36 -12.25
CA GLN A 397 9.32 -24.25 -12.41
C GLN A 397 9.73 -22.95 -13.13
N MET A 398 8.97 -22.54 -14.15
CA MET A 398 9.18 -21.24 -14.80
C MET A 398 9.04 -20.09 -13.78
N LEU A 399 7.98 -20.10 -12.98
CA LEU A 399 7.78 -19.10 -11.92
C LEU A 399 8.90 -19.15 -10.87
N ILE A 400 9.34 -20.33 -10.44
CA ILE A 400 10.47 -20.48 -9.50
C ILE A 400 11.72 -19.81 -10.07
N SER A 401 12.03 -20.03 -11.35
CA SER A 401 13.17 -19.42 -12.03
C SER A 401 13.09 -17.89 -11.99
N THR A 402 11.95 -17.33 -12.40
CA THR A 402 11.71 -15.87 -12.40
C THR A 402 11.80 -15.28 -10.99
N LEU A 403 11.15 -15.89 -10.00
CA LEU A 403 11.14 -15.39 -8.63
C LEU A 403 12.51 -15.47 -7.96
N THR A 404 13.29 -16.51 -8.27
CA THR A 404 14.64 -16.68 -7.73
C THR A 404 15.58 -15.62 -8.31
N GLN A 405 15.53 -15.37 -9.62
CA GLN A 405 16.31 -14.31 -10.25
C GLN A 405 15.94 -12.93 -9.66
N LEU A 406 14.63 -12.63 -9.55
CA LEU A 406 14.20 -11.38 -8.92
C LEU A 406 14.71 -11.28 -7.49
N ALA A 407 14.60 -12.32 -6.68
CA ALA A 407 15.10 -12.31 -5.30
C ALA A 407 16.61 -12.02 -5.25
N GLU A 408 17.41 -12.59 -6.15
CA GLU A 408 18.85 -12.31 -6.25
C GLU A 408 19.13 -10.84 -6.60
N ASP A 409 18.40 -10.27 -7.55
CA ASP A 409 18.53 -8.86 -7.95
C ASP A 409 18.17 -7.90 -6.81
N TYR A 410 17.10 -8.22 -6.06
CA TYR A 410 16.68 -7.49 -4.88
C TYR A 410 17.71 -7.58 -3.74
N ASP A 411 18.22 -8.77 -3.45
CA ASP A 411 19.25 -8.99 -2.42
C ASP A 411 20.55 -8.23 -2.76
N ALA A 412 20.98 -8.26 -4.03
CA ALA A 412 22.11 -7.47 -4.50
C ALA A 412 21.88 -5.95 -4.29
N SER A 413 20.68 -5.46 -4.58
CA SER A 413 20.30 -4.06 -4.39
C SER A 413 20.28 -3.67 -2.90
N VAL A 414 19.77 -4.52 -2.02
CA VAL A 414 19.79 -4.28 -0.56
C VAL A 414 21.23 -4.21 -0.04
N LYS A 415 22.09 -5.11 -0.51
CA LYS A 415 23.52 -5.15 -0.13
C LYS A 415 24.27 -3.92 -0.63
N SER A 416 23.93 -3.35 -1.79
CA SER A 416 24.59 -2.17 -2.34
C SER A 416 24.25 -0.86 -1.62
N LEU A 417 23.18 -0.80 -0.81
CA LEU A 417 22.79 0.42 -0.11
C LEU A 417 23.82 0.94 0.91
N GLY A 418 24.80 0.12 1.31
CA GLY A 418 25.80 0.50 2.32
C GLY A 418 25.20 0.76 3.71
N PRO A 419 26.02 1.05 4.74
CA PRO A 419 25.52 1.31 6.09
C PRO A 419 24.67 2.60 6.16
N VAL A 420 23.66 2.63 7.05
CA VAL A 420 22.79 3.80 7.28
C VAL A 420 23.59 5.00 7.78
N SER A 421 24.58 4.74 8.63
CA SER A 421 25.42 5.73 9.29
C SER A 421 26.78 5.84 8.60
N SER A 422 26.95 6.89 7.79
CA SER A 422 28.27 7.42 7.45
C SER A 422 28.40 8.81 8.08
N PRO A 423 29.52 9.16 8.72
CA PRO A 423 29.70 10.46 9.39
C PRO A 423 29.64 11.67 8.43
N VAL A 424 29.58 11.43 7.11
CA VAL A 424 29.54 12.46 6.05
C VAL A 424 28.15 12.62 5.43
N THR A 425 27.16 11.77 5.75
CA THR A 425 25.84 11.82 5.10
C THR A 425 24.83 12.69 5.84
N CYS A 426 24.13 13.56 5.12
CA CYS A 426 22.96 14.31 5.60
C CYS A 426 21.91 13.36 6.22
N GLU A 427 21.33 13.71 7.37
CA GLU A 427 20.30 12.91 8.08
C GLU A 427 19.10 12.54 7.19
N ARG A 428 18.71 13.44 6.28
CA ARG A 428 17.62 13.16 5.32
C ARG A 428 17.96 11.98 4.40
N LEU A 429 19.20 11.92 3.93
CA LEU A 429 19.66 10.84 3.05
C LEU A 429 19.76 9.52 3.81
N SER A 430 20.18 9.53 5.08
CA SER A 430 20.22 8.30 5.88
C SER A 430 18.81 7.75 6.14
N HIS A 431 17.83 8.62 6.41
CA HIS A 431 16.43 8.23 6.54
C HIS A 431 15.88 7.63 5.23
N ARG A 432 16.07 8.30 4.09
CA ARG A 432 15.62 7.81 2.77
C ARG A 432 16.30 6.49 2.37
N ARG A 433 17.58 6.32 2.71
CA ARG A 433 18.30 5.04 2.54
C ARG A 433 17.72 3.93 3.40
N GLN A 434 17.33 4.22 4.63
CA GLN A 434 16.64 3.22 5.46
C GLN A 434 15.28 2.86 4.87
N MET A 435 14.52 3.84 4.35
CA MET A 435 13.26 3.59 3.66
C MET A 435 13.43 2.70 2.43
N ALA A 436 14.47 2.96 1.62
CA ALA A 436 14.82 2.10 0.49
C ALA A 436 15.11 0.66 0.95
N ARG A 437 15.85 0.48 2.06
CA ARG A 437 16.13 -0.84 2.62
C ARG A 437 14.87 -1.56 3.08
N ASP A 438 13.99 -0.88 3.83
CA ASP A 438 12.74 -1.46 4.33
C ASP A 438 11.83 -1.92 3.19
N LEU A 439 11.72 -1.11 2.13
CA LEU A 439 10.97 -1.45 0.92
C LEU A 439 11.54 -2.69 0.24
N LEU A 440 12.82 -2.66 -0.13
CA LEU A 440 13.45 -3.74 -0.88
C LEU A 440 13.53 -5.04 -0.08
N SER A 441 13.79 -4.97 1.22
CA SER A 441 13.82 -6.14 2.10
C SER A 441 12.43 -6.75 2.29
N GLY A 442 11.39 -5.91 2.31
CA GLY A 442 9.99 -6.32 2.32
C GLY A 442 9.60 -7.09 1.07
N GLU A 443 9.93 -6.56 -0.11
CA GLU A 443 9.66 -7.19 -1.40
C GLU A 443 10.49 -8.48 -1.59
N LEU A 444 11.77 -8.47 -1.20
CA LEU A 444 12.65 -9.66 -1.20
C LEU A 444 12.05 -10.81 -0.39
N ARG A 445 11.63 -10.54 0.86
CA ARG A 445 10.99 -11.54 1.74
C ARG A 445 9.80 -12.22 1.07
N ILE A 446 9.00 -11.45 0.32
CA ILE A 446 7.84 -11.98 -0.39
C ILE A 446 8.27 -12.90 -1.53
N LEU A 447 9.23 -12.47 -2.35
CA LEU A 447 9.77 -13.26 -3.46
C LEU A 447 10.35 -14.60 -2.98
N GLU A 448 11.12 -14.57 -1.89
CA GLU A 448 11.67 -15.77 -1.25
C GLU A 448 10.57 -16.70 -0.74
N SER A 449 9.57 -16.16 -0.03
CA SER A 449 8.45 -16.95 0.49
C SER A 449 7.64 -17.62 -0.64
N ALA A 450 7.45 -16.90 -1.76
CA ALA A 450 6.75 -17.41 -2.93
C ALA A 450 7.55 -18.50 -3.66
N SER A 451 8.86 -18.28 -3.86
CA SER A 451 9.76 -19.28 -4.45
C SER A 451 9.81 -20.55 -3.59
N ALA A 452 9.95 -20.42 -2.27
CA ALA A 452 9.96 -21.55 -1.34
C ALA A 452 8.64 -22.33 -1.37
N TRP A 453 7.50 -21.64 -1.37
CA TRP A 453 6.18 -22.28 -1.47
C TRP A 453 6.03 -23.07 -2.77
N LEU A 454 6.44 -22.49 -3.91
CA LEU A 454 6.40 -23.18 -5.20
C LEU A 454 7.30 -24.40 -5.25
N LYS A 455 8.53 -24.32 -4.70
CA LYS A 455 9.45 -25.46 -4.59
C LYS A 455 8.81 -26.61 -3.80
N ASN A 456 8.18 -26.30 -2.66
CA ASN A 456 7.47 -27.30 -1.86
C ASN A 456 6.25 -27.89 -2.58
N TYR A 457 5.49 -27.04 -3.28
CA TYR A 457 4.34 -27.46 -4.08
C TYR A 457 4.75 -28.46 -5.18
N CYS A 458 5.80 -28.14 -5.96
CA CYS A 458 6.33 -29.03 -6.98
C CYS A 458 6.85 -30.35 -6.38
N ALA A 459 7.59 -30.30 -5.27
CA ALA A 459 8.09 -31.50 -4.60
C ALA A 459 6.95 -32.43 -4.13
N THR A 460 5.86 -31.85 -3.62
CA THR A 460 4.67 -32.60 -3.20
C THR A 460 4.00 -33.31 -4.38
N LEU A 461 3.86 -32.62 -5.51
CA LEU A 461 3.29 -33.22 -6.73
C LEU A 461 4.14 -34.39 -7.23
N THR A 462 5.46 -34.22 -7.29
CA THR A 462 6.40 -35.28 -7.69
C THR A 462 6.32 -36.51 -6.76
N ALA A 463 6.21 -36.30 -5.45
CA ALA A 463 6.05 -37.38 -4.47
C ALA A 463 4.72 -38.13 -4.64
N THR A 464 3.63 -37.43 -4.99
CA THR A 464 2.34 -38.09 -5.25
C THR A 464 2.34 -38.92 -6.53
N ASP A 465 3.10 -38.52 -7.56
CA ASP A 465 3.24 -39.28 -8.79
C ASP A 465 4.04 -40.57 -8.57
N SER A 466 5.16 -40.50 -7.86
CA SER A 466 5.98 -41.67 -7.55
C SER A 466 5.24 -42.70 -6.69
N HIS A 467 4.34 -42.26 -5.80
CA HIS A 467 3.44 -43.14 -5.06
C HIS A 467 2.35 -43.78 -5.94
N ARG A 468 1.82 -43.08 -6.97
CA ARG A 468 0.86 -43.67 -7.93
C ARG A 468 1.53 -44.74 -8.79
N ASP A 469 2.76 -44.50 -9.24
CA ASP A 469 3.53 -45.46 -10.04
C ASP A 469 4.02 -46.66 -9.21
N GLY A 470 4.36 -46.45 -7.94
CA GLY A 470 4.72 -47.50 -6.98
C GLY A 470 3.56 -48.41 -6.56
N VAL A 471 2.34 -47.87 -6.44
CA VAL A 471 1.11 -48.65 -6.18
C VAL A 471 0.67 -49.44 -7.42
N CYS A 472 0.96 -48.95 -8.62
CA CYS A 472 0.75 -49.70 -9.86
C CYS A 472 1.74 -50.88 -9.99
N SER A 473 3.01 -50.65 -9.65
CA SER A 473 4.07 -51.67 -9.70
C SER A 473 3.90 -52.80 -8.67
N THR A 474 3.36 -52.51 -7.48
CA THR A 474 3.07 -53.52 -6.45
C THR A 474 1.81 -54.35 -6.73
N LYS A 475 0.86 -53.84 -7.54
CA LYS A 475 -0.25 -54.65 -8.06
C LYS A 475 0.16 -55.58 -9.21
N LEU A 476 1.19 -55.23 -9.96
CA LEU A 476 1.77 -56.07 -11.03
C LEU A 476 2.71 -57.16 -10.48
N SER A 477 3.41 -56.95 -9.36
CA SER A 477 4.25 -58.00 -8.75
C SER A 477 3.43 -59.06 -7.99
N ARG A 478 2.32 -58.68 -7.34
CA ARG A 478 1.42 -59.65 -6.67
C ARG A 478 0.66 -60.57 -7.62
N ARG A 479 0.54 -60.24 -8.93
CA ARG A 479 -0.06 -61.13 -9.94
C ARG A 479 0.93 -62.12 -10.56
N ARG A 480 2.23 -62.04 -10.27
CA ARG A 480 3.26 -62.94 -10.85
C ARG A 480 3.68 -64.10 -9.94
N THR A 481 3.25 -64.16 -8.68
CA THR A 481 3.63 -65.21 -7.71
C THR A 481 2.53 -66.23 -7.36
N GLU A 482 1.36 -66.19 -8.00
CA GLU A 482 0.26 -67.14 -7.72
C GLU A 482 -0.08 -68.08 -8.91
N GLY A 483 0.83 -68.27 -9.86
CA GLY A 483 0.56 -69.09 -11.05
C GLY A 483 1.73 -69.94 -11.49
N ARG A 484 2.00 -71.02 -10.74
CA ARG A 484 2.67 -72.26 -11.21
C ARG A 484 2.76 -73.23 -10.03
N ASP A 485 1.79 -74.14 -9.95
CA ASP A 485 1.93 -75.49 -9.39
C ASP A 485 0.60 -76.24 -9.59
N ILE A 486 0.41 -76.78 -10.80
CA ILE A 486 -0.37 -78.01 -11.07
C ILE A 486 0.18 -78.61 -12.36
N ILE A 487 0.96 -79.69 -12.27
CA ILE A 487 0.75 -81.03 -12.85
C ILE A 487 1.49 -82.01 -11.94
#